data_AF-A0A9Q0EPY4-F1
#
_entry.id   AF-A0A9Q0EPY4-F1
#
_cell.length_a   1.000
_cell.length_b   1.000
_cell.length_c   1.000
_cell.angle_alpha   90.00
_cell.angle_beta   90.00
_cell.angle_gamma   90.00
#
_symmetry.space_group_name_H-M   'P 1'
#
loop_
_entity.id
_entity.type
_entity.pdbx_description
1 polymer ?
#
loop_
_entity_poly.entity_id
_entity_poly.type
_entity_poly.pdbx_seq_one_letter_code
_entity_poly.pdbx_strand_id
1 'polypeptide(L)' 'MRGVMGTQGLGKMNENGERFTDLCSLNQLVIGGSIFPHKRIHKATWRSPDNVTENQIDHVCINQKFRRSWQD' A
#
# COMPACT_ATOMS: atom_id res chain seq x y z
N MET A 1 8.78 8.95 -5.08
CA MET A 1 8.06 8.33 -3.94
C MET A 1 6.93 9.20 -3.37
N ARG A 2 7.12 10.51 -3.11
CA ARG A 2 6.02 11.39 -2.65
C ARG A 2 4.89 11.41 -3.68
N GLY A 3 3.71 10.89 -3.32
CA GLY A 3 2.52 10.89 -4.16
C GLY A 3 2.02 9.52 -4.60
N VAL A 4 2.85 8.47 -4.51
CA VAL A 4 2.49 7.08 -4.90
C VAL A 4 2.13 6.25 -3.67
N MET A 5 2.98 6.27 -2.65
CA MET A 5 2.75 5.59 -1.37
C MET A 5 2.53 6.62 -0.26
N GLY A 6 1.57 6.34 0.63
CA GLY A 6 1.36 7.10 1.85
C GLY A 6 2.15 6.53 3.04
N THR A 7 1.92 7.09 4.23
CA THR A 7 2.66 6.75 5.45
C THR A 7 2.01 5.62 6.26
N GLN A 8 0.88 5.10 5.79
CA GLN A 8 0.02 4.18 6.54
C GLN A 8 0.22 2.70 6.13
N GLY A 9 1.16 2.40 5.23
CA GLY A 9 1.46 1.02 4.83
C GLY A 9 1.93 0.15 6.00
N LEU A 10 1.76 -1.17 5.87
CA LEU A 10 2.18 -2.16 6.88
C LEU A 10 3.28 -3.08 6.31
N GLY A 11 4.28 -3.39 7.13
CA GLY A 11 5.39 -4.26 6.76
C GLY A 11 6.65 -3.49 6.39
N LYS A 12 7.71 -4.21 6.03
CA LYS A 12 8.99 -3.63 5.58
C LYS A 12 9.03 -3.61 4.06
N MET A 13 9.39 -2.46 3.49
CA MET A 13 9.64 -2.35 2.06
C MET A 13 10.77 -3.31 1.66
N ASN A 14 10.49 -4.18 0.70
CA ASN A 14 11.47 -5.09 0.09
C ASN A 14 11.63 -4.74 -1.39
N GLU A 15 12.54 -5.42 -2.08
CA GLU A 15 12.83 -5.18 -3.50
C GLU A 15 11.57 -5.29 -4.38
N ASN A 16 10.67 -6.22 -4.10
CA ASN A 16 9.41 -6.36 -4.84
C ASN A 16 8.48 -5.16 -4.60
N GLY A 17 8.41 -4.64 -3.37
CA GLY A 17 7.66 -3.44 -3.04
C GLY A 17 8.24 -2.19 -3.70
N GLU A 18 9.57 -2.09 -3.84
CA GLU A 18 10.23 -1.02 -4.58
C GLU A 18 9.85 -1.07 -6.06
N ARG A 19 9.99 -2.24 -6.70
CA ARG A 19 9.56 -2.46 -8.10
C ARG A 19 8.08 -2.14 -8.32
N PHE A 20 7.22 -2.53 -7.37
CA PHE A 20 5.79 -2.21 -7.43
C PHE A 20 5.54 -0.70 -7.33
N THR A 21 6.25 -0.02 -6.43
CA THR A 21 6.17 1.44 -6.28
C THR A 21 6.63 2.17 -7.54
N ASP A 22 7.69 1.67 -8.19
CA ASP A 22 8.17 2.21 -9.47
C ASP A 22 7.13 2.03 -10.58
N LEU A 23 6.53 0.85 -10.69
CA LEU A 23 5.41 0.61 -11.62
C LEU A 23 4.26 1.57 -11.37
N CYS A 24 3.85 1.77 -10.12
CA CYS A 24 2.81 2.72 -9.78
C CYS A 24 3.21 4.16 -10.11
N SER A 25 4.46 4.54 -9.88
CA SER A 25 4.97 5.86 -10.21
C SER A 25 4.93 6.14 -11.72
N LEU A 26 5.36 5.17 -12.54
CA LEU A 26 5.36 5.28 -13.99
C LEU A 26 3.94 5.40 -14.57
N ASN A 27 2.97 4.75 -13.94
CA ASN A 27 1.58 4.71 -14.41
C ASN A 27 0.66 5.74 -13.72
N GLN A 28 1.22 6.69 -12.97
CA GLN A 28 0.47 7.70 -12.23
C GLN A 28 -0.57 7.08 -11.29
N LEU A 29 -0.23 6.00 -10.59
CA LEU A 29 -1.07 5.32 -9.61
C LEU A 29 -0.71 5.73 -8.18
N VAL A 30 -1.67 5.55 -7.27
CA VAL A 30 -1.48 5.67 -5.83
C VAL A 30 -1.93 4.39 -5.15
N ILE A 31 -1.13 3.90 -4.21
CA ILE A 31 -1.38 2.69 -3.42
C ILE A 31 -2.25 3.07 -2.23
N GLY A 32 -3.57 2.96 -2.32
CA GLY A 32 -4.39 3.57 -1.26
C GLY A 32 -4.48 2.79 0.05
N GLY A 33 -4.11 1.50 0.05
CA GLY A 33 -3.86 0.76 1.29
C GLY A 33 -2.74 1.36 2.17
N SER A 34 -1.97 2.31 1.64
CA SER A 34 -0.93 3.05 2.35
C SER A 34 -1.30 4.51 2.66
N ILE A 35 -2.45 5.01 2.19
CA ILE A 35 -2.86 6.42 2.36
C ILE A 35 -3.60 6.63 3.67
N PHE A 36 -4.55 5.75 3.99
CA PHE A 36 -5.53 5.99 5.05
C PHE A 36 -5.18 5.27 6.35
N PRO A 37 -5.45 5.91 7.51
CA PRO A 37 -5.36 5.23 8.78
C PRO A 37 -6.46 4.16 8.86
N HIS A 38 -6.06 2.91 9.01
CA HIS A 38 -6.96 1.77 9.23
C HIS A 38 -6.47 0.92 10.40
N LYS A 39 -7.40 0.19 11.02
CA LYS A 39 -7.04 -0.81 12.05
C LYS A 39 -6.12 -1.86 11.45
N ARG A 40 -5.15 -2.32 12.24
CA ARG A 40 -4.14 -3.30 11.81
C ARG A 40 -4.77 -4.59 11.24
N ILE A 41 -5.89 -5.04 11.81
CA ILE A 41 -6.67 -6.19 11.33
C ILE A 41 -7.18 -6.08 9.88
N HIS A 42 -7.22 -4.87 9.32
CA HIS A 42 -7.62 -4.61 7.94
C HIS A 42 -6.44 -4.25 7.02
N LYS A 43 -5.22 -4.11 7.57
CA LYS A 43 -4.00 -3.79 6.81
C LYS A 43 -3.17 -5.03 6.49
N ALA A 44 -3.13 -5.99 7.43
CA ALA A 44 -2.44 -7.25 7.23
C ALA A 44 -3.26 -8.13 6.29
N THR A 45 -2.76 -8.32 5.07
CA THR A 45 -3.37 -9.22 4.07
C THR A 45 -2.69 -10.58 4.05
N TRP A 46 -1.48 -10.67 4.63
CA TRP A 46 -0.79 -11.92 4.89
C TRP A 46 -0.19 -11.95 6.29
N ARG A 47 -0.29 -13.11 6.92
CA ARG A 47 0.30 -13.40 8.23
C ARG A 47 1.07 -14.71 8.13
N SER A 48 2.27 -14.74 8.71
CA SER A 48 3.08 -15.95 8.74
C SER A 48 2.44 -17.03 9.62
N PRO A 49 2.74 -18.32 9.37
CA PRO A 49 2.19 -19.42 10.18
C PRO A 49 2.54 -19.34 11.68
N ASP A 50 3.67 -18.73 12.01
CA ASP A 50 4.12 -18.49 13.39
C ASP A 50 3.36 -17.34 14.09
N ASN A 51 2.46 -16.64 13.38
CA ASN A 51 1.71 -15.48 13.86
C ASN A 51 2.55 -14.27 14.28
N VAL A 52 3.85 -14.25 13.97
CA VAL A 52 4.76 -13.16 14.35
C VAL A 52 4.78 -12.06 13.28
N THR A 53 4.84 -12.46 12.02
CA THR A 53 5.03 -11.55 10.89
C THR A 53 3.70 -11.27 10.21
N GLU A 54 3.44 -9.99 9.93
CA GLU A 54 2.31 -9.54 9.14
C GLU A 54 2.81 -8.61 8.04
N ASN A 55 2.29 -8.79 6.83
CA ASN A 55 2.62 -7.98 5.68
C ASN A 55 1.35 -7.54 4.96
N GLN A 56 1.43 -6.38 4.33
CA GLN A 56 0.46 -5.96 3.32
C GLN A 56 1.03 -6.35 1.95
N ILE A 57 0.49 -7.42 1.34
CA ILE A 57 0.91 -7.92 0.03
C ILE A 57 -0.13 -7.66 -1.06
N ASP A 58 -1.41 -7.64 -0.70
CA ASP A 58 -2.48 -7.24 -1.61
C ASP A 58 -2.66 -5.72 -1.59
N HIS A 59 -2.71 -5.13 -2.78
CA HIS A 59 -2.82 -3.69 -2.95
C HIS A 59 -3.90 -3.35 -3.99
N VAL A 60 -4.80 -2.43 -3.61
CA VAL A 60 -5.64 -1.73 -4.58
C VAL A 60 -4.97 -0.39 -4.89
N CYS A 61 -4.87 -0.09 -6.19
CA CYS A 61 -4.31 1.15 -6.69
C CYS A 61 -5.35 1.91 -7.52
N ILE A 62 -5.29 3.23 -7.48
CA ILE A 62 -6.12 4.10 -8.32
C ILE A 62 -5.24 5.14 -9.01
N ASN A 63 -5.66 5.58 -10.19
CA ASN A 63 -5.01 6.70 -10.86
C ASN A 63 -5.03 7.94 -9.96
N GLN A 64 -3.89 8.65 -9.91
CA GLN A 64 -3.66 9.85 -9.11
C GLN A 64 -4.74 10.92 -9.33
N LYS A 65 -5.27 11.05 -10.56
CA LYS A 65 -6.38 11.97 -10.87
C LYS A 65 -7.61 11.73 -9.99
N PHE A 66 -7.88 10.47 -9.64
CA PHE A 66 -9.05 10.08 -8.85
C PHE A 66 -8.72 9.83 -7.38
N ARG A 67 -7.52 10.17 -6.89
CA ARG A 67 -7.14 9.86 -5.49
C ARG A 67 -8.14 10.41 -4.46
N ARG A 68 -8.79 11.54 -4.77
CA ARG A 68 -9.76 12.19 -3.88
C ARG A 68 -11.09 11.43 -3.80
N SER A 69 -11.37 10.53 -4.75
CA SER A 69 -12.57 9.68 -4.70
C SER A 69 -12.51 8.62 -3.60
N TRP A 70 -11.35 8.40 -2.97
CA TRP A 70 -11.19 7.50 -1.83
C TRP A 70 -11.30 8.23 -0.48
N GLN A 71 -11.53 9.55 -0.51
CA GLN A 71 -11.80 10.33 0.69
C GLN A 71 -13.31 10.28 0.93
N ASP A 72 -13.73 9.80 2.11
CA ASP A 72 -15.09 9.98 2.61
C ASP A 72 -15.44 11.48 2.75
#